data_AF-A0A923SGW9-F1
#
_entry.id   AF-A0A923SGW9-F1
#
_cell.length_a   1.000
_cell.length_b   1.000
_cell.length_c   1.000
_cell.angle_alpha   90.00
_cell.angle_beta   90.00
_cell.angle_gamma   90.00
#
_symmetry.space_group_name_H-M   'P 1'
#
loop_
_entity.id
_entity.type
_entity.pdbx_description
1 polymer ?
#
loop_
_entity_poly.entity_id
_entity_poly.type
_entity_poly.pdbx_seq_one_letter_code
_entity_poly.pdbx_strand_id
1 'polypeptide(L)'
;MLAYYLFNEFNFPDKTYLVFDEGLYKSFKKDKFYIKEKKERQESYIWDFIINHSAQNHFTQNGYNTKSLNNLMKAYEIMAQETRFERVKLVNNLNEVIKTNIRARIYFSPSFNHVIYVFVSGKFNNQKERLKELEIRCMVAAFLMNKSAVVIGIAWEIQKDTEVYDVAYHNYNNIWNDRLDKSSLIAINELEYFKKHYEQIILNG
;
A
#
# COMPACT_ATOMS: atom_id res chain seq x y z
N MET A 1 -3.36 1.35 -30.61
CA MET A 1 -2.49 0.45 -29.82
C MET A 1 -1.16 1.11 -29.44
N LEU A 2 -0.42 1.74 -30.36
CA LEU A 2 0.81 2.51 -30.05
C LEU A 2 0.56 3.75 -29.16
N ALA A 3 -0.51 4.50 -29.44
CA ALA A 3 -0.92 5.63 -28.58
C ALA A 3 -1.21 5.18 -27.14
N TYR A 4 -1.74 3.98 -26.95
CA TYR A 4 -1.98 3.39 -25.62
C TYR A 4 -0.67 3.00 -24.90
N TYR A 5 0.33 2.50 -25.63
CA TYR A 5 1.67 2.24 -25.08
C TYR A 5 2.39 3.53 -24.65
N LEU A 6 2.33 4.57 -25.49
CA LEU A 6 2.90 5.88 -25.18
C LEU A 6 2.18 6.58 -24.03
N PHE A 7 0.85 6.43 -23.94
CA PHE A 7 0.02 6.97 -22.88
C PHE A 7 0.32 6.33 -21.51
N ASN A 8 0.76 5.08 -21.49
CA ASN A 8 1.04 4.34 -20.25
C ASN A 8 2.53 4.21 -19.92
N GLU A 9 3.41 4.88 -20.67
CA GLU A 9 4.87 4.87 -20.48
C GLU A 9 5.47 3.45 -20.35
N PHE A 10 4.91 2.48 -21.08
CA PHE A 10 5.45 1.13 -21.09
C PHE A 10 6.85 1.10 -21.72
N ASN A 11 7.77 0.36 -21.11
CA ASN A 11 9.06 0.06 -21.72
C ASN A 11 8.84 -0.74 -23.01
N PHE A 12 9.45 -0.28 -24.09
CA PHE A 12 9.48 -1.02 -25.34
C PHE A 12 10.60 -2.07 -25.26
N PRO A 13 10.40 -3.28 -25.82
CA PRO A 13 11.46 -4.29 -25.86
C PRO A 13 12.73 -3.76 -26.53
N ASP A 14 13.90 -4.15 -26.02
CA ASP A 14 15.24 -3.65 -26.43
C ASP A 14 15.58 -3.82 -27.92
N LYS A 15 14.80 -4.61 -28.67
CA LYS A 15 14.95 -4.83 -30.12
C LYS A 15 13.76 -4.29 -30.91
N THR A 16 13.37 -3.05 -30.65
CA THR A 16 12.27 -2.40 -31.39
C THR A 16 12.74 -1.09 -32.02
N TYR A 17 12.57 -0.95 -33.33
CA TYR A 17 12.77 0.32 -34.02
C TYR A 17 11.45 1.08 -34.05
N LEU A 18 11.38 2.20 -33.34
CA LEU A 18 10.22 3.09 -33.32
C LEU A 18 10.56 4.34 -34.13
N VAL A 19 9.90 4.51 -35.26
CA VAL A 19 9.95 5.74 -36.05
C VAL A 19 8.72 6.55 -35.70
N PHE A 20 8.91 7.67 -35.02
CA PHE A 20 7.86 8.63 -34.74
C PHE A 20 7.92 9.74 -35.77
N ASP A 21 6.79 10.02 -36.43
CA ASP A 21 6.63 11.32 -37.08
C ASP A 21 6.62 12.38 -35.97
N GLU A 22 7.62 13.28 -35.97
CA GLU A 22 7.81 14.29 -34.92
C GLU A 22 6.53 15.09 -34.64
N GLY A 23 5.70 15.31 -35.67
CA GLY A 23 4.44 16.03 -35.59
C GLY A 23 3.42 15.40 -34.65
N LEU A 24 3.24 14.07 -34.71
CA LEU A 24 2.23 13.34 -33.95
C LEU A 24 2.58 13.26 -32.45
N TYR A 25 3.84 13.06 -32.11
CA TYR A 25 4.27 13.03 -30.70
C TYR A 25 4.28 14.43 -30.08
N LYS A 26 4.71 15.46 -30.84
CA LYS A 26 4.65 16.87 -30.40
C LYS A 26 3.21 17.34 -30.22
N SER A 27 2.27 16.92 -31.06
CA SER A 27 0.84 17.27 -30.90
C SER A 27 0.22 16.54 -29.71
N PHE A 28 0.54 15.26 -29.50
CA PHE A 28 0.06 14.47 -28.37
C PHE A 28 0.53 15.03 -27.02
N LYS A 29 1.79 15.47 -26.90
CA LYS A 29 2.30 16.10 -25.66
C LYS A 29 1.61 17.41 -25.31
N LYS A 30 1.02 18.10 -26.29
CA LYS A 30 0.27 19.36 -26.09
C LYS A 30 -1.20 19.11 -25.78
N ASP A 31 -1.66 17.86 -25.86
CA ASP A 31 -3.04 17.50 -25.59
C ASP A 31 -3.38 17.74 -24.11
N LYS A 32 -4.50 18.43 -23.87
CA LYS A 32 -4.94 18.82 -22.51
C LYS A 32 -5.29 17.60 -21.65
N PHE A 33 -5.80 16.54 -22.25
CA PHE A 33 -6.13 15.30 -21.55
C PHE A 33 -4.84 14.58 -21.13
N TYR A 34 -3.84 14.48 -22.02
CA TYR A 34 -2.53 13.91 -21.68
C TYR A 34 -1.83 14.67 -20.54
N ILE A 35 -1.80 16.01 -20.60
CA ILE A 35 -1.17 16.83 -19.54
C ILE A 35 -1.92 16.67 -18.21
N LYS A 36 -3.25 16.71 -18.23
CA LYS A 36 -4.08 16.54 -17.04
C LYS A 36 -3.85 15.18 -16.40
N GLU A 37 -3.90 14.12 -17.20
CA GLU A 37 -3.75 12.76 -16.68
C GLU A 37 -2.31 12.49 -16.20
N LYS A 38 -1.31 13.03 -16.88
CA LYS A 38 0.08 12.99 -16.41
C LYS A 38 0.23 13.68 -15.05
N LYS A 39 -0.43 14.82 -14.84
CA LYS A 39 -0.45 15.52 -13.54
C LYS A 39 -1.16 14.71 -12.47
N GLU A 40 -2.30 14.09 -12.80
CA GLU A 40 -3.06 13.23 -11.88
C GLU A 40 -2.29 11.95 -11.51
N ARG A 41 -1.46 11.43 -12.41
CA ARG A 41 -0.61 10.25 -12.18
C ARG A 41 0.68 10.56 -11.43
N GLN A 42 1.03 11.83 -11.19
CA GLN A 42 2.27 12.18 -10.47
C GLN A 42 2.30 11.58 -9.06
N GLU A 43 1.16 11.56 -8.37
CA GLU A 43 1.02 10.96 -7.03
C GLU A 43 1.34 9.46 -7.05
N SER A 44 1.14 8.75 -8.18
CA SER A 44 1.48 7.32 -8.27
C SER A 44 2.98 7.05 -8.13
N TYR A 45 3.85 8.03 -8.38
CA TYR A 45 5.29 7.87 -8.19
C TYR A 45 5.70 7.89 -6.72
N ILE A 46 4.86 8.47 -5.83
CA ILE A 46 5.08 8.39 -4.38
C ILE A 46 4.96 6.94 -3.93
N TRP A 47 4.05 6.16 -4.52
CA TRP A 47 3.95 4.73 -4.24
C TRP A 47 5.23 3.98 -4.61
N ASP A 48 5.80 4.27 -5.79
CA ASP A 48 7.07 3.70 -6.23
C ASP A 48 8.22 4.10 -5.31
N PHE A 49 8.22 5.35 -4.84
CA PHE A 49 9.17 5.84 -3.85
C PHE A 49 9.07 5.05 -2.54
N ILE A 50 7.87 4.84 -2.00
CA ILE A 50 7.65 4.08 -0.75
C ILE A 50 8.19 2.66 -0.87
N ILE A 51 7.90 1.96 -1.98
CA ILE A 51 8.42 0.62 -2.24
C ILE A 51 9.95 0.62 -2.23
N ASN A 52 10.57 1.51 -3.02
CA ASN A 52 12.02 1.56 -3.15
C ASN A 52 12.72 1.97 -1.86
N HIS A 53 12.20 3.00 -1.18
CA HIS A 53 12.77 3.53 0.05
C HIS A 53 12.69 2.50 1.19
N SER A 54 11.54 1.86 1.37
CA SER A 54 11.39 0.82 2.41
C SER A 54 12.23 -0.41 2.12
N ALA A 55 12.32 -0.85 0.85
CA ALA A 55 13.17 -1.96 0.46
C ALA A 55 14.66 -1.67 0.74
N GLN A 56 15.16 -0.50 0.31
CA GLN A 56 16.55 -0.09 0.53
C GLN A 56 16.89 0.01 2.03
N ASN A 57 16.01 0.59 2.83
CA ASN A 57 16.20 0.70 4.27
C ASN A 57 16.30 -0.69 4.93
N HIS A 58 15.42 -1.62 4.56
CA HIS A 58 15.46 -2.99 5.09
C HIS A 58 16.78 -3.69 4.74
N PHE A 59 17.22 -3.62 3.47
CA PHE A 59 18.48 -4.22 3.04
C PHE A 59 19.69 -3.65 3.78
N THR A 60 19.71 -2.32 3.98
CA THR A 60 20.80 -1.63 4.66
C THR A 60 20.90 -2.03 6.13
N GLN A 61 19.77 -2.28 6.80
CA GLN A 61 19.72 -2.59 8.23
C GLN A 61 19.90 -4.08 8.55
N ASN A 62 19.32 -4.98 7.73
CA ASN A 62 19.18 -6.39 8.07
C ASN A 62 19.94 -7.36 7.15
N GLY A 63 20.55 -6.87 6.07
CA GLY A 63 21.22 -7.71 5.08
C GLY A 63 20.28 -8.74 4.42
N TYR A 64 20.83 -9.84 3.93
CA TYR A 64 20.10 -10.91 3.23
C TYR A 64 19.50 -11.97 4.18
N ASN A 65 18.87 -11.56 5.29
CA ASN A 65 18.23 -12.51 6.20
C ASN A 65 16.92 -13.07 5.60
N THR A 66 16.79 -14.39 5.48
CA THR A 66 16.00 -15.04 4.42
C THR A 66 14.48 -15.06 4.63
N LYS A 67 13.95 -15.03 5.86
CA LYS A 67 12.50 -15.19 6.08
C LYS A 67 11.72 -13.88 6.15
N SER A 68 12.22 -12.88 6.89
CA SER A 68 11.62 -11.54 6.93
C SER A 68 11.73 -10.85 5.57
N LEU A 69 12.85 -11.04 4.88
CA LEU A 69 13.06 -10.53 3.53
C LEU A 69 12.05 -11.12 2.54
N ASN A 70 11.77 -12.42 2.60
CA ASN A 70 10.80 -13.04 1.71
C ASN A 70 9.38 -12.49 1.88
N ASN A 71 8.96 -12.15 3.11
CA ASN A 71 7.65 -11.56 3.34
C ASN A 71 7.58 -10.12 2.82
N LEU A 72 8.63 -9.32 3.05
CA LEU A 72 8.71 -7.96 2.52
C LEU A 72 8.77 -7.92 1.00
N MET A 73 9.56 -8.81 0.38
CA MET A 73 9.61 -8.95 -1.08
C MET A 73 8.24 -9.27 -1.66
N LYS A 74 7.49 -10.21 -1.06
CA LYS A 74 6.10 -10.49 -1.46
C LYS A 74 5.19 -9.28 -1.31
N ALA A 75 5.36 -8.49 -0.25
CA ALA A 75 4.64 -7.24 -0.06
C ALA A 75 4.91 -6.28 -1.24
N TYR A 76 6.18 -6.05 -1.54
CA TYR A 76 6.61 -5.14 -2.60
C TYR A 76 6.17 -5.60 -3.99
N GLU A 77 6.23 -6.89 -4.27
CA GLU A 77 5.72 -7.47 -5.53
C GLU A 77 4.23 -7.17 -5.70
N ILE A 78 3.41 -7.38 -4.67
CA ILE A 78 1.97 -7.10 -4.73
C ILE A 78 1.72 -5.60 -4.85
N MET A 79 2.42 -4.78 -4.06
CA MET A 79 2.36 -3.31 -4.18
C MET A 79 2.72 -2.84 -5.59
N ALA A 80 3.69 -3.48 -6.25
CA ALA A 80 4.12 -3.16 -7.61
C ALA A 80 3.19 -3.72 -8.70
N GLN A 81 2.27 -4.63 -8.38
CA GLN A 81 1.25 -5.11 -9.31
C GLN A 81 0.05 -4.15 -9.42
N GLU A 82 -0.11 -3.24 -8.46
CA GLU A 82 -1.18 -2.24 -8.50
C GLU A 82 -1.10 -1.35 -9.73
N THR A 83 -2.26 -1.08 -10.34
CA THR A 83 -2.35 -0.19 -11.50
C THR A 83 -1.99 1.24 -11.10
N ARG A 84 -1.55 2.07 -12.06
CA ARG A 84 -1.24 3.48 -11.80
C ARG A 84 -2.41 4.23 -11.15
N PHE A 85 -3.64 3.94 -11.59
CA PHE A 85 -4.85 4.54 -11.03
C PHE A 85 -5.09 4.13 -9.57
N GLU A 86 -4.93 2.85 -9.24
CA GLU A 86 -5.05 2.39 -7.86
C GLU A 86 -3.94 2.93 -6.97
N ARG A 87 -2.70 3.05 -7.47
CA ARG A 87 -1.60 3.68 -6.73
C ARG A 87 -1.93 5.12 -6.31
N VAL A 88 -2.59 5.90 -7.17
CA VAL A 88 -3.05 7.26 -6.80
C VAL A 88 -4.03 7.19 -5.64
N LYS A 89 -4.99 6.26 -5.67
CA LYS A 89 -5.93 6.09 -4.55
C LYS A 89 -5.22 5.65 -3.28
N LEU A 90 -4.32 4.68 -3.36
CA LEU A 90 -3.54 4.19 -2.21
C LEU A 90 -2.73 5.32 -1.57
N VAL A 91 -2.05 6.13 -2.38
CA VAL A 91 -1.31 7.32 -1.93
C VAL A 91 -2.25 8.35 -1.30
N ASN A 92 -3.43 8.60 -1.88
CA ASN A 92 -4.41 9.52 -1.31
C ASN A 92 -4.92 9.04 0.06
N ASN A 93 -5.22 7.74 0.20
CA ASN A 93 -5.65 7.16 1.47
C ASN A 93 -4.53 7.22 2.53
N LEU A 94 -3.28 6.95 2.14
CA LEU A 94 -2.13 7.10 3.02
C LEU A 94 -1.93 8.56 3.44
N ASN A 95 -1.98 9.49 2.49
CA ASN A 95 -1.87 10.94 2.74
C ASN A 95 -2.97 11.44 3.69
N GLU A 96 -4.18 10.90 3.59
CA GLU A 96 -5.26 11.25 4.50
C GLU A 96 -4.91 10.85 5.94
N VAL A 97 -4.40 9.64 6.15
CA VAL A 97 -3.94 9.16 7.46
C VAL A 97 -2.75 9.97 7.96
N ILE A 98 -1.84 10.41 7.08
CA ILE A 98 -0.67 11.23 7.43
C ILE A 98 -1.04 12.67 7.81
N LYS A 99 -1.94 13.31 7.04
CA LYS A 99 -2.23 14.75 7.13
C LYS A 99 -3.39 15.09 8.08
N THR A 100 -4.12 14.08 8.55
CA THR A 100 -5.27 14.26 9.44
C THR A 100 -5.03 13.59 10.79
N ASN A 101 -5.99 13.71 11.71
CA ASN A 101 -5.95 13.04 13.01
C ASN A 101 -6.39 11.56 12.95
N ILE A 102 -6.51 10.97 11.75
CA ILE A 102 -6.87 9.55 11.59
C ILE A 102 -5.64 8.70 11.94
N ARG A 103 -5.76 7.88 13.00
CA ARG A 103 -4.66 6.98 13.43
C ARG A 103 -4.39 5.86 12.44
N ALA A 104 -5.43 5.29 11.84
CA ALA A 104 -5.30 4.21 10.88
C ALA A 104 -6.50 4.09 9.95
N ARG A 105 -6.30 3.46 8.79
CA ARG A 105 -7.34 3.21 7.78
C ARG A 105 -7.16 1.85 7.10
N ILE A 106 -8.28 1.22 6.77
CA ILE A 106 -8.33 0.02 5.93
C ILE A 106 -8.71 0.46 4.51
N TYR A 107 -8.01 -0.05 3.51
CA TYR A 107 -8.33 0.13 2.10
C TYR A 107 -8.39 -1.24 1.41
N PHE A 108 -9.53 -1.60 0.84
CA PHE A 108 -9.69 -2.83 0.07
C PHE A 108 -9.34 -2.55 -1.39
N SER A 109 -8.38 -3.28 -1.96
CA SER A 109 -7.99 -3.09 -3.36
C SER A 109 -9.09 -3.60 -4.30
N PRO A 110 -9.72 -2.74 -5.12
CA PRO A 110 -10.71 -3.18 -6.10
C PRO A 110 -10.08 -3.96 -7.26
N SER A 111 -8.79 -3.73 -7.53
CA SER A 111 -8.07 -4.42 -8.62
C SER A 111 -7.71 -5.86 -8.24
N PHE A 112 -7.55 -6.13 -6.95
CA PHE A 112 -7.23 -7.45 -6.43
C PHE A 112 -8.18 -7.79 -5.28
N ASN A 113 -9.25 -8.54 -5.58
CA ASN A 113 -10.35 -8.92 -4.66
C ASN A 113 -9.93 -9.62 -3.34
N HIS A 114 -8.64 -9.82 -3.10
CA HIS A 114 -8.10 -10.48 -1.91
C HIS A 114 -6.96 -9.70 -1.25
N VAL A 115 -6.70 -8.44 -1.66
CA VAL A 115 -5.65 -7.61 -1.08
C VAL A 115 -6.26 -6.47 -0.27
N ILE A 116 -5.87 -6.40 1.00
CA ILE A 116 -6.24 -5.34 1.93
C ILE A 116 -4.99 -4.55 2.28
N TYR A 117 -5.07 -3.23 2.20
CA TYR A 117 -4.07 -2.31 2.70
C TYR A 117 -4.48 -1.74 4.05
N VAL A 118 -3.55 -1.64 4.98
CA VAL A 118 -3.74 -0.97 6.27
C VAL A 118 -2.71 0.12 6.43
N PHE A 119 -3.17 1.36 6.50
CA PHE A 119 -2.32 2.53 6.73
C PHE A 119 -2.38 2.93 8.20
N VAL A 120 -1.23 3.22 8.81
CA VAL A 120 -1.12 3.67 10.19
C VAL A 120 -0.17 4.87 10.25
N SER A 121 -0.53 5.92 10.98
CA SER A 121 0.34 7.09 11.17
C SER A 121 0.41 7.53 12.63
N GLY A 122 1.44 8.30 12.94
CA GLY A 122 1.53 9.11 14.15
C GLY A 122 2.83 8.86 14.90
N LYS A 123 2.83 9.18 16.19
CA LYS A 123 4.04 9.08 17.01
C LYS A 123 4.14 7.70 17.66
N PHE A 124 5.36 7.17 17.70
CA PHE A 124 5.72 5.89 18.30
C PHE A 124 7.01 6.07 19.10
N ASN A 125 7.19 5.32 20.19
CA ASN A 125 8.43 5.42 20.98
C ASN A 125 9.61 4.77 20.25
N ASN A 126 9.35 3.74 19.44
CA ASN A 126 10.35 3.02 18.66
C ASN A 126 9.72 2.23 17.51
N GLN A 127 10.55 1.72 16.61
CA GLN A 127 10.12 0.91 15.46
C GLN A 127 9.36 -0.36 15.88
N LYS A 128 9.75 -1.00 16.98
CA LYS A 128 9.10 -2.24 17.45
C LYS A 128 7.65 -1.99 17.86
N GLU A 129 7.37 -0.87 18.52
CA GLU A 129 6.00 -0.45 18.85
C GLU A 129 5.19 -0.17 17.59
N ARG A 130 5.78 0.56 16.63
CA ARG A 130 5.14 0.89 15.35
C ARG A 130 4.76 -0.35 14.54
N LEU A 131 5.69 -1.30 14.39
CA LEU A 131 5.44 -2.59 13.76
C LEU A 131 4.38 -3.40 14.51
N LYS A 132 4.44 -3.46 15.84
CA LYS A 132 3.46 -4.20 16.64
C LYS A 132 2.03 -3.65 16.46
N GLU A 133 1.86 -2.32 16.51
CA GLU A 133 0.55 -1.72 16.23
C GLU A 133 0.09 -2.02 14.80
N LEU A 134 1.00 -1.91 13.82
CA LEU A 134 0.71 -2.20 12.42
C LEU A 134 0.22 -3.64 12.22
N GLU A 135 0.93 -4.63 12.77
CA GLU A 135 0.60 -6.05 12.67
C GLU A 135 -0.77 -6.36 13.30
N ILE A 136 -1.06 -5.83 14.49
CA ILE A 136 -2.35 -6.04 15.16
C ILE A 136 -3.48 -5.42 14.32
N ARG A 137 -3.27 -4.22 13.78
CA ARG A 137 -4.26 -3.57 12.90
C ARG A 137 -4.48 -4.34 11.60
N CYS A 138 -3.43 -4.95 11.03
CA CYS A 138 -3.55 -5.85 9.87
C CYS A 138 -4.41 -7.07 10.17
N MET A 139 -4.20 -7.69 11.34
CA MET A 139 -5.01 -8.82 11.80
C MET A 139 -6.48 -8.42 11.96
N VAL A 140 -6.75 -7.29 12.63
CA VAL A 140 -8.12 -6.79 12.80
C VAL A 140 -8.77 -6.50 11.43
N ALA A 141 -8.03 -5.92 10.49
CA ALA A 141 -8.56 -5.66 9.15
C ALA A 141 -8.95 -6.95 8.41
N ALA A 142 -8.15 -8.02 8.48
CA ALA A 142 -8.52 -9.32 7.95
C ALA A 142 -9.77 -9.89 8.64
N PHE A 143 -9.86 -9.79 9.97
CA PHE A 143 -11.03 -10.25 10.72
C PHE A 143 -12.34 -9.58 10.27
N LEU A 144 -12.30 -8.26 10.07
CA LEU A 144 -13.48 -7.46 9.72
C LEU A 144 -13.88 -7.60 8.25
N MET A 145 -12.92 -7.83 7.36
CA MET A 145 -13.16 -7.76 5.91
C MET A 145 -13.13 -9.14 5.25
N ASN A 146 -12.01 -9.86 5.39
CA ASN A 146 -11.80 -11.17 4.76
C ASN A 146 -10.65 -11.91 5.46
N LYS A 147 -11.00 -12.95 6.22
CA LYS A 147 -10.08 -13.79 7.00
C LYS A 147 -9.10 -14.62 6.14
N SER A 148 -9.31 -14.67 4.83
CA SER A 148 -8.44 -15.34 3.86
C SER A 148 -7.60 -14.38 3.01
N ALA A 149 -7.68 -13.07 3.27
CA ALA A 149 -6.99 -12.07 2.47
C ALA A 149 -5.47 -12.05 2.68
N VAL A 150 -4.79 -11.50 1.68
CA VAL A 150 -3.46 -10.92 1.85
C VAL A 150 -3.63 -9.51 2.40
N VAL A 151 -2.92 -9.20 3.48
CA VAL A 151 -2.91 -7.87 4.10
C VAL A 151 -1.52 -7.27 4.03
N ILE A 152 -1.44 -6.05 3.52
CA ILE A 152 -0.22 -5.24 3.46
C ILE A 152 -0.41 -4.03 4.37
N GLY A 153 0.35 -4.01 5.45
CA GLY A 153 0.41 -2.87 6.36
C GLY A 153 1.49 -1.89 5.92
N ILE A 154 1.21 -0.58 5.99
CA ILE A 154 2.21 0.48 5.89
C ILE A 154 2.03 1.41 7.09
N ALA A 155 3.05 1.49 7.93
CA ALA A 155 3.11 2.47 9.01
C ALA A 155 4.05 3.61 8.64
N TRP A 156 3.65 4.83 8.98
CA TRP A 156 4.42 6.04 8.72
C TRP A 156 4.62 6.86 10.00
N GLU A 157 5.80 7.45 10.12
CA GLU A 157 6.14 8.40 11.18
C GLU A 157 7.20 9.41 10.67
N ILE A 158 7.23 10.62 11.27
CA ILE A 158 8.37 11.52 11.17
C ILE A 158 9.29 11.30 12.37
N GLN A 159 10.53 10.88 12.12
CA GLN A 159 11.58 10.76 13.12
C GLN A 159 12.72 11.72 12.79
N LYS A 160 13.01 12.68 13.67
CA LYS A 160 14.10 13.66 13.49
C LYS A 160 14.09 14.29 12.09
N ASP A 161 12.92 14.81 11.70
CA ASP A 161 12.67 15.43 10.38
C ASP A 161 12.84 14.51 9.16
N THR A 162 12.92 13.19 9.38
CA THR A 162 12.97 12.18 8.33
C THR A 162 11.72 11.33 8.35
N GLU A 163 11.10 11.13 7.19
CA GLU A 163 9.98 10.20 7.05
C GLU A 163 10.48 8.76 7.13
N VAL A 164 9.79 7.94 7.92
CA VAL A 164 10.08 6.52 8.08
C VAL A 164 8.85 5.73 7.72
N TYR A 165 9.05 4.69 6.90
CA TYR A 165 8.00 3.76 6.48
C TYR A 165 8.38 2.35 6.90
N ASP A 166 7.48 1.67 7.62
CA ASP A 166 7.55 0.23 7.85
C ASP A 166 6.47 -0.48 7.07
N VAL A 167 6.78 -1.66 6.54
CA VAL A 167 5.85 -2.48 5.79
C VAL A 167 5.68 -3.83 6.47
N ALA A 168 4.45 -4.30 6.58
CA ALA A 168 4.10 -5.61 7.09
C ALA A 168 3.33 -6.41 6.03
N TYR A 169 3.56 -7.72 5.98
CA TYR A 169 2.88 -8.63 5.07
C TYR A 169 2.34 -9.84 5.81
N HIS A 170 1.05 -10.09 5.62
CA HIS A 170 0.37 -11.27 6.14
C HIS A 170 -0.47 -11.91 5.06
N ASN A 171 -0.29 -13.22 4.84
CA ASN A 171 -1.20 -14.02 4.03
C ASN A 171 -2.02 -14.88 4.97
N TYR A 172 -3.28 -14.52 5.18
CA TYR A 172 -4.12 -15.17 6.19
C TYR A 172 -4.80 -16.46 5.71
N ASN A 173 -4.81 -16.74 4.40
CA ASN A 173 -5.56 -17.84 3.78
C ASN A 173 -5.36 -19.20 4.45
N ASN A 174 -4.16 -19.48 4.96
CA ASN A 174 -3.81 -20.78 5.56
C ASN A 174 -3.38 -20.70 7.03
N ILE A 175 -3.48 -19.53 7.66
CA ILE A 175 -3.05 -19.33 9.06
C ILE A 175 -4.19 -18.91 9.98
N TRP A 176 -5.34 -18.49 9.42
CA TRP A 176 -6.48 -18.05 10.22
C TRP A 176 -7.02 -19.19 11.09
N ASN A 177 -7.30 -18.91 12.36
CA ASN A 177 -7.82 -19.86 13.34
C ASN A 177 -8.53 -19.14 14.50
N ASP A 178 -9.20 -19.89 15.38
CA ASP A 178 -9.97 -19.36 16.51
C ASP A 178 -9.16 -18.48 17.47
N ARG A 179 -7.83 -18.68 17.56
CA ARG A 179 -6.98 -17.81 18.38
C ARG A 179 -6.89 -16.41 17.78
N LEU A 180 -6.77 -16.31 16.46
CA LEU A 180 -6.76 -15.03 15.75
C LEU A 180 -8.11 -14.32 15.83
N ASP A 181 -9.22 -15.05 15.85
CA ASP A 181 -10.55 -14.48 16.13
C ASP A 181 -10.59 -13.86 17.53
N LYS A 182 -10.19 -14.61 18.56
CA LYS A 182 -10.13 -14.11 19.93
C LYS A 182 -9.19 -12.91 20.07
N SER A 183 -7.98 -12.99 19.50
CA SER A 183 -7.02 -11.88 19.51
C SER A 183 -7.53 -10.64 18.78
N SER A 184 -8.26 -10.80 17.69
CA SER A 184 -8.88 -9.68 16.97
C SER A 184 -9.97 -9.01 17.82
N LEU A 185 -10.83 -9.80 18.46
CA LEU A 185 -11.86 -9.27 19.36
C LEU A 185 -11.25 -8.56 20.58
N ILE A 186 -10.18 -9.10 21.17
CA ILE A 186 -9.43 -8.44 22.24
C ILE A 186 -8.87 -7.10 21.75
N ALA A 187 -8.21 -7.07 20.59
CA ALA A 187 -7.66 -5.83 20.03
C ALA A 187 -8.75 -4.78 19.73
N ILE A 188 -9.91 -5.21 19.24
CA ILE A 188 -11.06 -4.32 19.01
C ILE A 188 -11.60 -3.75 20.33
N ASN A 189 -11.75 -4.58 21.36
CA ASN A 189 -12.41 -4.19 22.60
C ASN A 189 -11.50 -3.42 23.56
N GLU A 190 -10.24 -3.85 23.70
CA GLU A 190 -9.29 -3.29 24.66
C GLU A 190 -8.45 -2.15 24.05
N LEU A 191 -8.10 -2.24 22.76
CA LEU A 191 -7.26 -1.24 22.08
C LEU A 191 -8.08 -0.31 21.17
N GLU A 192 -9.39 -0.57 21.04
CA GLU A 192 -10.32 0.20 20.21
C GLU A 192 -9.97 0.22 18.71
N TYR A 193 -9.19 -0.75 18.25
CA TYR A 193 -8.75 -0.81 16.86
C TYR A 193 -9.92 -1.12 15.93
N PHE A 194 -10.28 -0.14 15.09
CA PHE A 194 -11.41 -0.20 14.15
C PHE A 194 -12.77 -0.51 14.83
N LYS A 195 -12.91 -0.22 16.13
CA LYS A 195 -14.10 -0.51 16.93
C LYS A 195 -15.39 0.03 16.34
N LYS A 196 -15.39 1.29 15.88
CA LYS A 196 -16.56 1.89 15.21
C LYS A 196 -17.02 1.10 13.97
N HIS A 197 -16.08 0.53 13.21
CA HIS A 197 -16.41 -0.28 12.03
C HIS A 197 -16.97 -1.64 12.44
N TYR A 198 -16.39 -2.27 13.46
CA TYR A 198 -16.92 -3.51 14.03
C TYR A 198 -18.36 -3.35 14.55
N GLU A 199 -18.64 -2.28 15.29
CA GLU A 199 -19.98 -1.95 15.79
C GLU A 199 -20.98 -1.77 14.64
N GLN A 200 -20.59 -1.09 13.55
CA GLN A 200 -21.42 -0.95 12.35
C GLN A 200 -21.73 -2.29 11.69
N ILE A 201 -20.77 -3.22 11.64
CA ILE A 201 -20.99 -4.55 11.04
C ILE A 201 -22.00 -5.34 11.89
N ILE A 202 -21.85 -5.34 13.21
CA ILE A 202 -22.78 -6.06 14.11
C ILE A 202 -24.20 -5.48 14.03
N LEU A 203 -24.33 -4.15 13.98
CA LEU A 203 -25.65 -3.51 13.93
C LEU A 203 -26.40 -3.76 12.61
N ASN A 204 -25.66 -4.06 11.53
CA ASN A 204 -26.22 -4.28 10.19
C ASN A 204 -26.33 -5.77 9.80
N GLY A 205 -25.85 -6.70 10.64
CA GLY A 205 -25.86 -8.15 10.41
C GLY A 205 -26.94 -8.85 11.23
#